data_AF-A0A8D2DW92-F1
#
_entry.id   AF-A0A8D2DW92-F1
#
_cell.length_a   1.000
_cell.length_b   1.000
_cell.length_c   1.000
_cell.angle_alpha   90.00
_cell.angle_beta   90.00
_cell.angle_gamma   90.00
#
_symmetry.space_group_name_H-M   'P 1'
#
loop_
_entity.id
_entity.type
_entity.pdbx_description
1 polymer ?
#
loop_
_entity_poly.entity_id
_entity_poly.type
_entity_poly.pdbx_seq_one_letter_code
_entity_poly.pdbx_strand_id
1 'polypeptide(L)' 'MPHLENMVLCREPQVSTLQSLFGERHHFSFPSIFIYGHTASGKTYVTQTLLKTLEVQKYVLRIDCYE' A
#
# COMPACT_ATOMS: atom_id res chain seq x y z
N MET A 1 14.67 3.50 1.89
CA MET A 1 13.40 2.85 2.26
C MET A 1 13.59 1.34 2.33
N PRO A 2 12.91 0.58 3.19
CA PRO A 2 13.08 -0.87 3.29
C PRO A 2 12.63 -1.58 2.01
N HIS A 3 13.32 -2.61 1.53
CA HIS A 3 12.87 -3.39 0.38
C HIS A 3 11.77 -4.38 0.80
N LEU A 4 10.50 -4.07 0.51
CA LEU A 4 9.34 -4.83 0.99
C LEU A 4 8.69 -5.74 -0.06
N GLU A 5 9.22 -5.75 -1.29
CA GLU A 5 8.60 -6.37 -2.47
C GLU A 5 8.26 -7.86 -2.26
N ASN A 6 9.07 -8.58 -1.48
CA ASN A 6 8.90 -10.02 -1.23
C ASN A 6 8.02 -10.35 -0.01
N MET A 7 7.41 -9.36 0.67
CA MET A 7 6.53 -9.64 1.80
C MET A 7 5.20 -10.29 1.39
N VAL A 8 4.75 -10.03 0.16
CA VAL A 8 3.51 -10.60 -0.38
C VAL A 8 3.81 -11.25 -1.71
N LEU A 9 3.70 -12.57 -1.75
CA LEU A 9 3.95 -13.37 -2.94
C LEU A 9 3.03 -12.95 -4.10
N CYS A 10 3.61 -12.89 -5.30
CA CYS A 10 2.91 -12.56 -6.55
C CYS A 10 2.32 -11.14 -6.58
N ARG A 11 2.74 -10.26 -5.67
CA ARG A 11 2.31 -8.87 -5.56
C ARG A 11 3.48 -7.90 -5.47
N GLU A 12 4.67 -8.36 -5.85
CA GLU A 12 5.92 -7.60 -5.82
C GLU A 12 5.78 -6.25 -6.54
N PRO A 13 5.18 -6.16 -7.76
CA PRO A 13 5.01 -4.89 -8.45
C PRO A 13 4.03 -3.94 -7.75
N GLN A 14 2.93 -4.46 -7.20
CA GLN A 14 1.93 -3.67 -6.50
C GLN A 14 2.47 -3.15 -5.17
N VAL A 15 3.28 -3.96 -4.48
CA VAL A 15 3.99 -3.56 -3.26
C VAL A 15 4.96 -2.42 -3.57
N SER A 16 5.80 -2.57 -4.59
CA SER A 16 6.76 -1.54 -5.00
C SER A 16 6.06 -0.23 -5.39
N THR A 17 4.94 -0.32 -6.11
CA THR A 17 4.11 0.83 -6.50
C THR A 17 3.53 1.55 -5.29
N LEU A 18 2.82 0.83 -4.40
CA LEU A 18 2.21 1.43 -3.21
C LEU A 18 3.25 2.02 -2.26
N GLN A 19 4.38 1.35 -2.10
CA GLN A 19 5.48 1.86 -1.30
C GLN A 19 6.04 3.17 -1.86
N SER A 20 6.20 3.26 -3.18
CA SER A 20 6.64 4.50 -3.85
C SER A 20 5.62 5.62 -3.71
N LEU A 21 4.33 5.32 -3.79
CA LEU A 21 3.24 6.30 -3.59
C LEU A 21 3.19 6.82 -2.16
N PHE A 22 3.47 6.00 -1.16
CA PHE A 22 3.56 6.43 0.24
C PHE A 22 4.74 7.38 0.47
N GLY A 23 5.82 7.24 -0.30
CA GLY A 23 7.01 8.09 -0.19
C GLY A 23 7.67 7.99 1.19
N GLU A 24 8.54 8.95 1.50
CA GLU A 24 9.21 9.00 2.80
C GLU A 24 8.28 9.53 3.90
N ARG A 25 8.58 9.19 5.16
CA ARG A 25 7.75 9.55 6.33
C ARG A 25 7.52 11.05 6.53
N HIS A 26 8.28 11.91 5.88
CA HIS A 26 8.17 13.37 5.96
C HIS A 26 7.64 14.00 4.68
N HIS A 27 7.38 13.21 3.64
CA HIS A 27 6.75 13.68 2.42
C HIS A 27 5.23 13.70 2.56
N PHE A 28 4.60 14.64 1.90
CA PHE A 28 3.17 14.56 1.64
C PHE A 28 2.93 13.47 0.60
N SER A 29 2.07 12.52 0.93
CA SER A 29 1.55 11.54 -0.04
C SER A 29 0.29 12.09 -0.72
N PHE A 30 -0.31 11.27 -1.58
CA PHE A 30 -1.56 11.59 -2.26
C PHE A 30 -2.70 11.76 -1.24
N PRO A 31 -3.61 12.74 -1.46
CA PRO A 31 -4.73 12.98 -0.55
C PRO A 31 -5.73 11.81 -0.49
N SER A 32 -5.77 10.98 -1.54
CA SER A 32 -6.56 9.75 -1.59
C SER A 32 -5.96 8.79 -2.62
N ILE A 33 -6.01 7.49 -2.33
CA ILE A 33 -5.59 6.42 -3.25
C ILE A 33 -6.75 5.44 -3.39
N PHE A 34 -7.18 5.21 -4.63
CA PHE A 34 -8.25 4.26 -4.96
C PHE A 34 -7.67 2.99 -5.57
N ILE A 35 -7.98 1.83 -4.98
CA ILE A 35 -7.48 0.53 -5.44
C ILE A 35 -8.65 -0.34 -5.91
N TYR A 36 -8.62 -0.73 -7.18
CA TYR A 36 -9.66 -1.56 -7.81
C TYR A 36 -9.13 -2.93 -8.24
N GLY A 37 -10.05 -3.86 -8.48
CA GLY A 37 -9.77 -5.18 -9.01
C GLY A 37 -10.78 -6.21 -8.48
N HIS A 38 -10.78 -7.42 -9.01
CA HIS A 38 -11.75 -8.44 -8.61
C HIS A 38 -11.66 -8.83 -7.13
N THR A 39 -12.72 -9.46 -6.61
CA THR A 39 -12.70 -10.22 -5.35
C THR A 39 -11.51 -11.20 -5.33
N ALA A 40 -10.96 -11.46 -4.14
CA ALA A 40 -9.83 -12.37 -3.92
C ALA A 40 -8.49 -12.01 -4.62
N SER A 41 -8.37 -10.84 -5.26
CA SER A 41 -7.09 -10.37 -5.84
C SER A 41 -6.02 -10.00 -4.80
N GLY A 42 -6.39 -9.92 -3.52
CA GLY A 42 -5.47 -9.66 -2.40
C GLY A 42 -5.24 -8.18 -2.08
N LYS A 43 -6.04 -7.25 -2.65
CA LYS A 43 -5.89 -5.79 -2.45
C LYS A 43 -5.80 -5.40 -0.97
N THR A 44 -6.80 -5.79 -0.17
CA THR A 44 -6.86 -5.49 1.26
C THR A 44 -5.69 -6.10 2.02
N TYR A 45 -5.24 -7.30 1.64
CA TYR A 45 -4.11 -7.98 2.28
C TYR A 45 -2.80 -7.22 2.04
N VAL A 46 -2.51 -6.84 0.80
CA VAL A 46 -1.33 -6.04 0.44
C VAL A 46 -1.33 -4.71 1.19
N THR A 47 -2.44 -3.97 1.13
CA THR A 47 -2.56 -2.66 1.77
C THR A 47 -2.36 -2.73 3.28
N GLN A 48 -3.04 -3.66 3.97
CA GLN A 48 -2.91 -3.79 5.42
C GLN A 48 -1.52 -4.23 5.84
N THR A 49 -0.89 -5.12 5.07
CA THR A 49 0.48 -5.58 5.34
C THR A 49 1.46 -4.40 5.27
N LEU A 50 1.38 -3.57 4.22
CA LEU A 50 2.26 -2.40 4.09
C LEU A 50 2.01 -1.33 5.16
N LEU A 51 0.74 -1.02 5.46
CA LEU A 51 0.41 -0.04 6.51
C LEU A 51 0.93 -0.47 7.89
N LYS A 52 0.86 -1.76 8.20
CA LYS A 52 1.39 -2.34 9.45
C LYS A 52 2.92 -2.31 9.47
N THR A 53 3.57 -2.77 8.40
CA THR A 53 5.03 -2.85 8.35
C THR A 53 5.71 -1.48 8.35
N LEU A 54 5.15 -0.51 7.64
CA LEU A 54 5.73 0.83 7.52
C LEU A 54 5.28 1.78 8.65
N GLU A 55 4.31 1.36 9.48
CA GLU A 55 3.71 2.15 10.56
C GLU A 55 3.12 3.49 10.07
N VAL A 56 2.54 3.50 8.85
CA VAL A 56 2.08 4.73 8.16
C VAL A 56 0.81 5.33 8.78
N GLN A 57 0.33 4.82 9.92
CA GLN A 57 -0.91 5.27 10.56
C GLN A 57 -0.95 6.77 10.90
N LYS A 58 0.18 7.47 10.86
CA LYS A 58 0.28 8.90 11.19
C LYS A 58 -0.21 9.86 10.10
N TYR A 59 -0.36 9.41 8.86
CA TYR A 59 -0.80 10.28 7.76
C TYR A 59 -2.11 9.74 7.19
N VAL A 60 -3.11 10.61 7.08
CA VAL A 60 -4.51 10.31 6.72
C VAL A 60 -4.58 9.86 5.26
N LEU A 61 -4.12 8.64 4.99
CA LEU A 61 -4.30 7.93 3.74
C LEU A 61 -5.62 7.17 3.84
N ARG A 62 -6.68 7.73 3.23
CA ARG A 62 -7.88 6.94 2.94
C ARG A 62 -7.54 6.05 1.74
N ILE A 63 -7.57 4.74 1.96
CA ILE A 63 -7.41 3.74 0.90
C ILE A 63 -8.71 2.98 0.80
N ASP A 64 -9.41 3.17 -0.31
CA ASP A 64 -10.65 2.47 -0.60
C ASP A 64 -10.38 1.30 -1.56
N CYS A 65 -10.74 0.09 -1.12
CA CYS A 65 -10.61 -1.14 -1.90
C CYS A 65 -12.00 -1.58 -2.39
N TYR A 66 -12.21 -1.62 -3.70
CA TYR A 66 -13.48 -2.04 -4.31
C TYR A 66 -13.34 -3.35 -5.11
N GLU A 67 -14.43 -4.12 -5.17
CA GLU A 67 -14.57 -5.36 -5.96
C GLU A 67 -15.01 -5.11 -7.41
#